data_AF-A0A150P6H5-F1
#
_entry.id   AF-A0A150P6H5-F1
#
_cell.length_a   1.000
_cell.length_b   1.000
_cell.length_c   1.000
_cell.angle_alpha   90.00
_cell.angle_beta   90.00
_cell.angle_gamma   90.00
#
_symmetry.space_group_name_H-M   'P 1'
#
loop_
_entity.id
_entity.type
_entity.pdbx_description
1 polymer ?
#
loop_
_entity_poly.entity_id
_entity_poly.type
_entity_poly.pdbx_seq_one_letter_code
_entity_poly.pdbx_strand_id
1 'polypeptide(L)'
;MSAARSRRAARRGYTLIEVMAALGVLAIGATGVLALQKATLISNTNARNIAIANNIAMTWAARLRVDALQWNEPGGVPDRDSDTDWLSIMTTAPFPEKVTPTLIPALGAPSADVFGTDIYAGDTSQPAFCTHVRFSQFTDATTGARRWPTLIRAEIRVTWERSGNPINCAVAPTDVDAQPERFGAVYVTTAVRRNTSEE
;
A
#
# COMPACT_ATOMS: atom_id res chain seq x y z
N MET A 1 6.94 59.97 65.29
CA MET A 1 6.37 59.74 63.94
C MET A 1 7.52 59.71 62.95
N SER A 2 7.87 58.56 62.37
CA SER A 2 8.95 58.44 61.38
C SER A 2 8.51 57.57 60.20
N ALA A 3 8.92 57.99 59.01
CA ALA A 3 8.23 57.80 57.74
C ALA A 3 8.33 56.38 57.15
N ALA A 4 7.20 55.85 56.68
CA ALA A 4 7.14 54.68 55.82
C ALA A 4 7.74 55.02 54.44
N ARG A 5 8.93 54.49 54.17
CA ARG A 5 9.63 54.66 52.90
C ARG A 5 8.97 53.77 51.85
N SER A 6 8.06 54.32 51.05
CA SER A 6 7.50 53.61 49.90
C SER A 6 8.62 53.33 48.88
N ARG A 7 9.09 52.09 48.80
CA ARG A 7 9.96 51.65 47.70
C ARG A 7 9.12 51.69 46.42
N ARG A 8 9.24 52.77 45.63
CA ARG A 8 8.78 52.76 44.24
C ARG A 8 9.53 51.63 43.54
N ALA A 9 8.81 50.58 43.15
CA ALA A 9 9.35 49.54 42.28
C ALA A 9 9.88 50.25 41.02
N ALA A 10 11.20 50.21 40.83
CA ALA A 10 11.84 50.78 39.67
C ALA A 10 11.25 50.10 38.42
N ARG A 11 10.50 50.85 37.62
CA ARG A 11 10.04 50.41 36.31
C ARG A 11 11.28 50.22 35.44
N ARG A 12 11.78 48.99 35.36
CA ARG A 12 12.86 48.59 34.45
C ARG A 12 12.27 48.57 33.04
N GLY A 13 12.72 49.47 32.18
CA GLY A 13 12.51 49.34 30.74
C GLY A 13 13.28 48.13 30.21
N TYR A 14 12.66 47.37 29.31
CA TYR A 14 13.33 46.27 28.63
C TYR A 14 14.53 46.79 27.84
N THR A 15 15.66 46.09 27.94
CA THR A 15 16.86 46.45 27.16
C THR A 15 16.72 45.93 25.73
N LEU A 16 17.32 46.62 24.75
CA LEU A 16 17.32 46.15 23.35
C LEU A 16 17.87 44.72 23.22
N ILE A 17 18.85 44.36 24.05
CA ILE A 17 19.43 43.01 24.09
C ILE A 17 18.39 41.96 24.50
N GLU A 18 17.54 42.28 25.48
CA GLU A 18 16.48 41.38 25.96
C GLU A 18 15.41 41.15 24.89
N VAL A 19 15.07 42.21 24.13
CA VAL A 19 14.14 42.10 23.00
C VAL A 19 14.75 41.26 21.87
N MET A 20 16.03 41.48 21.53
CA MET A 20 16.69 40.68 20.49
C MET A 20 16.84 39.22 20.89
N ALA A 21 17.15 38.93 22.15
CA ALA A 21 17.18 37.56 22.67
C ALA A 21 15.80 36.89 22.60
N ALA A 22 14.74 37.61 22.98
CA ALA A 22 13.36 37.11 22.89
C ALA A 22 12.94 36.83 21.44
N LEU A 23 13.30 37.70 20.49
CA LEU A 23 13.05 37.48 19.07
C LEU A 23 13.82 36.27 18.52
N GLY A 24 15.06 36.05 18.98
CA GLY A 24 15.86 34.88 18.61
C GLY A 24 15.22 33.56 19.08
N VAL A 25 14.79 33.51 20.35
CA VAL A 25 14.09 32.34 20.91
C VAL A 25 12.75 32.12 20.21
N LEU A 26 12.00 33.21 19.92
CA LEU A 26 10.75 33.13 19.17
C LEU A 26 10.96 32.55 17.76
N ALA A 27 11.99 33.00 17.04
CA ALA A 27 12.29 32.49 15.70
C ALA A 27 12.66 31.00 15.70
N ILE A 28 13.45 30.56 16.68
CA ILE A 28 13.80 29.13 16.84
C ILE A 28 12.54 28.32 17.21
N GLY A 29 11.70 28.85 18.10
CA GLY A 29 10.43 28.20 18.46
C GLY A 29 9.49 28.06 17.26
N ALA A 30 9.35 29.12 16.46
CA ALA A 30 8.49 29.12 15.27
C ALA A 30 8.97 28.11 14.21
N THR A 31 10.28 28.03 13.94
CA THR A 31 10.82 27.04 13.00
C THR A 31 10.65 25.61 13.52
N GLY A 32 10.80 25.39 14.83
CA GLY A 32 10.51 24.10 15.48
C GLY A 32 9.06 23.65 15.27
N VAL A 33 8.09 24.55 15.47
CA VAL A 33 6.67 24.23 15.26
C VAL A 33 6.37 23.91 13.80
N LEU A 34 6.91 24.67 12.84
CA LEU A 34 6.74 24.41 11.41
C LEU A 34 7.31 23.05 10.99
N ALA A 35 8.48 22.69 11.52
CA ALA A 35 9.10 21.39 11.27
C ALA A 35 8.22 20.24 11.78
N LEU A 36 7.66 20.38 12.99
CA LEU A 36 6.75 19.40 13.57
C LEU A 36 5.47 19.27 12.72
N GLN A 37 4.86 20.38 12.32
CA GLN A 37 3.66 20.36 11.46
C GLN A 37 3.91 19.63 10.14
N LYS A 38 5.05 19.90 9.48
CA LYS A 38 5.42 19.20 8.24
C LYS A 38 5.60 17.70 8.48
N ALA A 39 6.31 17.32 9.54
CA ALA A 39 6.52 15.90 9.87
C ALA A 39 5.20 15.18 10.16
N THR A 40 4.28 15.80 10.90
CA THR A 40 2.96 15.24 11.19
C THR A 40 2.12 15.05 9.92
N LEU A 41 2.11 16.02 9.00
CA LEU A 41 1.37 15.90 7.74
C LEU A 41 1.88 14.75 6.86
N ILE A 42 3.21 14.62 6.73
CA ILE A 42 3.83 13.52 5.97
C ILE A 42 3.51 12.18 6.63
N SER A 43 3.62 12.10 7.96
CA SER A 43 3.32 10.89 8.73
C SER A 43 1.87 10.44 8.56
N ASN A 44 0.91 11.36 8.68
CA ASN A 44 -0.51 11.08 8.50
C ASN A 44 -0.84 10.59 7.08
N THR A 45 -0.23 11.22 6.06
CA THR A 45 -0.43 10.81 4.66
C THR A 45 0.10 9.40 4.42
N ASN A 46 1.30 9.09 4.93
CA ASN A 46 1.87 7.75 4.81
C ASN A 46 1.03 6.71 5.56
N ALA A 47 0.56 7.02 6.77
CA ALA A 47 -0.30 6.14 7.55
C ALA A 47 -1.62 5.85 6.82
N ARG A 48 -2.24 6.87 6.22
CA ARG A 48 -3.44 6.72 5.38
C ARG A 48 -3.15 5.79 4.19
N ASN A 49 -2.08 6.01 3.45
CA ASN A 49 -1.76 5.20 2.27
C ASN A 49 -1.51 3.73 2.64
N ILE A 50 -0.83 3.47 3.77
CA ILE A 50 -0.63 2.11 4.29
C ILE A 50 -1.97 1.46 4.66
N ALA A 51 -2.87 2.19 5.32
CA ALA A 51 -4.19 1.66 5.69
C ALA A 51 -5.04 1.30 4.46
N ILE A 52 -5.06 2.18 3.45
CA ILE A 52 -5.78 1.94 2.19
C ILE A 52 -5.15 0.77 1.43
N ALA A 53 -3.82 0.74 1.29
CA ALA A 53 -3.12 -0.33 0.59
C ALA A 53 -3.36 -1.71 1.25
N ASN A 54 -3.41 -1.77 2.59
CA ASN A 54 -3.78 -2.99 3.31
C ASN A 54 -5.22 -3.42 3.03
N ASN A 55 -6.17 -2.48 3.00
CA ASN A 55 -7.55 -2.78 2.68
C ASN A 55 -7.69 -3.35 1.26
N ILE A 56 -7.06 -2.70 0.27
CA ILE A 56 -7.02 -3.17 -1.12
C ILE A 56 -6.41 -4.58 -1.18
N ALA A 57 -5.29 -4.81 -0.50
CA ALA A 57 -4.62 -6.12 -0.51
C ALA A 57 -5.49 -7.22 0.12
N MET A 58 -6.23 -6.91 1.19
CA MET A 58 -7.20 -7.84 1.79
C MET A 58 -8.38 -8.14 0.87
N THR A 59 -8.90 -7.13 0.17
CA THR A 59 -9.95 -7.30 -0.85
C THR A 59 -9.48 -8.19 -1.98
N TRP A 60 -8.26 -7.99 -2.48
CA TRP A 60 -7.64 -8.88 -3.47
C TRP A 60 -7.44 -10.30 -2.95
N ALA A 61 -7.07 -10.48 -1.68
CA ALA A 61 -6.98 -11.81 -1.09
C ALA A 61 -8.35 -12.51 -1.04
N ALA A 62 -9.43 -11.77 -0.79
CA ALA A 62 -10.79 -12.30 -0.84
C ALA A 62 -11.20 -12.65 -2.28
N ARG A 63 -10.91 -11.78 -3.26
CA ARG A 63 -11.15 -12.02 -4.68
C ARG A 63 -10.49 -13.29 -5.18
N LEU A 64 -9.21 -13.49 -4.87
CA LEU A 64 -8.49 -14.71 -5.25
C LEU A 64 -9.05 -15.98 -4.58
N ARG A 65 -9.64 -15.87 -3.39
CA ARG A 65 -10.33 -17.00 -2.74
C ARG A 65 -11.67 -17.31 -3.40
N VAL A 66 -12.39 -16.30 -3.87
CA VAL A 66 -13.65 -16.49 -4.61
C VAL A 66 -13.37 -17.10 -5.98
N ASP A 67 -12.34 -16.59 -6.68
CA ASP A 67 -11.87 -17.15 -7.95
C ASP A 67 -11.48 -18.64 -7.83
N ALA A 68 -10.90 -19.02 -6.68
CA ALA A 68 -10.59 -20.42 -6.38
C ALA A 68 -11.79 -21.35 -6.24
N LEU A 69 -13.00 -20.81 -6.06
CA LEU A 69 -14.22 -21.63 -6.04
C LEU A 69 -14.56 -22.19 -7.43
N GLN A 70 -14.10 -21.51 -8.49
CA GLN A 70 -14.20 -21.99 -9.87
C GLN A 70 -13.10 -22.99 -10.22
N TRP A 71 -12.01 -23.03 -9.43
CA TRP A 71 -10.96 -24.03 -9.62
C TRP A 71 -11.43 -25.39 -9.11
N ASN A 72 -11.83 -26.26 -10.04
CA ASN A 72 -12.25 -27.63 -9.80
C ASN A 72 -11.36 -28.60 -10.61
N GLU A 73 -11.73 -29.88 -10.66
CA GLU A 73 -11.08 -30.86 -11.52
C GLU A 73 -12.11 -31.90 -11.98
N PRO A 74 -13.17 -31.48 -12.71
CA PRO A 74 -14.25 -32.36 -13.08
C PRO A 74 -13.71 -33.53 -13.92
N GLY A 75 -13.88 -34.75 -13.42
CA GLY A 75 -13.41 -35.96 -14.08
C GLY A 75 -11.88 -36.09 -14.18
N GLY A 76 -11.10 -35.38 -13.36
CA GLY A 76 -9.63 -35.46 -13.37
C GLY A 76 -8.96 -34.60 -14.46
N VAL A 77 -9.69 -33.63 -15.03
CA VAL A 77 -9.15 -32.65 -15.97
C VAL A 77 -8.97 -31.31 -15.26
N PRO A 78 -7.74 -30.78 -15.12
CA PRO A 78 -7.52 -29.48 -14.48
C PRO A 78 -8.16 -28.33 -15.27
N ASP A 79 -9.11 -27.62 -14.64
CA ASP A 79 -9.83 -26.49 -15.25
C ASP A 79 -9.30 -25.11 -14.83
N ARG A 80 -8.31 -25.07 -13.91
CA ARG A 80 -7.74 -23.83 -13.37
C ARG A 80 -7.44 -22.82 -14.48
N ASP A 81 -6.86 -23.28 -15.57
CA ASP A 81 -6.35 -22.41 -16.63
C ASP A 81 -7.44 -21.92 -17.59
N SER A 82 -8.64 -22.51 -17.56
CA SER A 82 -9.78 -22.14 -18.42
C SER A 82 -10.90 -21.41 -17.68
N ASP A 83 -11.15 -21.79 -16.42
CA ASP A 83 -12.38 -21.42 -15.73
C ASP A 83 -12.16 -20.39 -14.61
N THR A 84 -10.89 -20.15 -14.24
CA THR A 84 -10.53 -19.11 -13.27
C THR A 84 -10.11 -17.83 -13.97
N ASP A 85 -10.49 -16.73 -13.34
CA ASP A 85 -10.33 -15.38 -13.84
C ASP A 85 -8.91 -14.83 -13.61
N TRP A 86 -8.33 -15.09 -12.44
CA TRP A 86 -6.98 -14.60 -12.09
C TRP A 86 -5.98 -15.71 -11.77
N LEU A 87 -6.41 -16.89 -11.30
CA LEU A 87 -5.48 -18.00 -11.05
C LEU A 87 -4.88 -18.56 -12.36
N SER A 88 -5.60 -18.44 -13.48
CA SER A 88 -5.14 -18.79 -14.82
C SER A 88 -3.89 -18.01 -15.27
N ILE A 89 -3.65 -16.82 -14.69
CA ILE A 89 -2.45 -16.01 -14.91
C ILE A 89 -1.16 -16.80 -14.62
N MET A 90 -1.22 -17.79 -13.72
CA MET A 90 -0.09 -18.64 -13.39
C MET A 90 0.49 -19.39 -14.62
N THR A 91 -0.32 -19.56 -15.66
CA THR A 91 0.08 -20.20 -16.92
C THR A 91 0.85 -19.25 -17.83
N THR A 92 0.52 -17.96 -17.83
CA THR A 92 1.18 -16.95 -18.67
C THR A 92 2.31 -16.21 -17.97
N ALA A 93 2.27 -16.12 -16.63
CA ALA A 93 3.27 -15.47 -15.79
C ALA A 93 3.64 -16.39 -14.60
N PRO A 94 4.42 -17.45 -14.85
CA PRO A 94 4.81 -18.39 -13.80
C PRO A 94 5.76 -17.74 -12.79
N PHE A 95 5.86 -18.33 -11.61
CA PHE A 95 6.85 -17.93 -10.60
C PHE A 95 8.27 -17.87 -11.22
N PRO A 96 9.08 -16.82 -10.95
CA PRO A 96 8.96 -15.80 -9.90
C PRO A 96 8.31 -14.49 -10.32
N GLU A 97 7.66 -14.44 -11.48
CA GLU A 97 7.15 -13.22 -12.07
C GLU A 97 6.05 -12.58 -11.21
N LYS A 98 6.14 -11.26 -11.04
CA LYS A 98 5.04 -10.43 -10.52
C LYS A 98 4.37 -9.81 -11.73
N VAL A 99 3.04 -9.81 -11.73
CA VAL A 99 2.26 -9.30 -12.85
C VAL A 99 1.08 -8.47 -12.36
N THR A 100 0.67 -7.50 -13.16
CA THR A 100 -0.56 -6.75 -12.91
C THR A 100 -1.75 -7.61 -13.37
N PRO A 101 -2.70 -7.96 -12.48
CA PRO A 101 -3.88 -8.74 -12.86
C PRO A 101 -4.69 -8.05 -13.96
N THR A 102 -5.33 -8.84 -14.82
CA THR A 102 -6.30 -8.31 -15.79
C THR A 102 -7.52 -7.75 -15.07
N LEU A 103 -8.04 -6.63 -15.57
CA LEU A 103 -9.30 -6.05 -15.10
C LEU A 103 -10.47 -6.92 -15.53
N ILE A 104 -11.39 -7.18 -14.59
CA ILE A 104 -12.62 -7.92 -14.84
C ILE A 104 -13.78 -7.04 -14.36
N PRO A 105 -14.59 -6.47 -15.27
CA PRO A 105 -15.55 -5.41 -14.93
C PRO A 105 -16.53 -5.76 -13.80
N ALA A 106 -16.87 -7.03 -13.62
CA ALA A 106 -17.78 -7.50 -12.59
C ALA A 106 -17.11 -7.86 -11.25
N LEU A 107 -15.79 -8.04 -11.21
CA LEU A 107 -15.09 -8.61 -10.05
C LEU A 107 -14.03 -7.69 -9.45
N GLY A 108 -13.29 -6.96 -10.29
CA GLY A 108 -12.26 -6.06 -9.80
C GLY A 108 -11.34 -5.48 -10.85
N ALA A 109 -10.68 -4.39 -10.49
CA ALA A 109 -9.62 -3.75 -11.27
C ALA A 109 -8.29 -3.74 -10.50
N PRO A 110 -7.14 -3.86 -11.17
CA PRO A 110 -5.81 -3.81 -10.53
C PRO A 110 -5.42 -2.40 -10.07
N SER A 111 -6.04 -1.37 -10.64
CA SER A 111 -5.84 0.04 -10.31
C SER A 111 -6.93 0.55 -9.38
N ALA A 112 -6.54 1.29 -8.34
CA ALA A 112 -7.46 1.92 -7.41
C ALA A 112 -7.15 3.41 -7.20
N ASP A 113 -8.19 4.18 -6.86
CA ASP A 113 -8.14 5.62 -6.61
C ASP A 113 -7.59 5.95 -5.21
N VAL A 114 -7.58 7.25 -4.86
CA VAL A 114 -7.10 7.74 -3.55
C VAL A 114 -7.95 7.30 -2.35
N PHE A 115 -9.10 6.69 -2.58
CA PHE A 115 -9.99 6.12 -1.57
C PHE A 115 -9.90 4.60 -1.50
N GLY A 116 -9.16 3.96 -2.43
CA GLY A 116 -9.05 2.52 -2.55
C GLY A 116 -10.19 1.88 -3.33
N THR A 117 -10.95 2.66 -4.08
CA THR A 117 -11.99 2.18 -4.99
C THR A 117 -11.34 1.76 -6.31
N ASP A 118 -11.76 0.62 -6.84
CA ASP A 118 -11.31 0.14 -8.15
C ASP A 118 -11.68 1.12 -9.27
N ILE A 119 -10.72 1.39 -10.15
CA ILE A 119 -10.90 2.25 -11.33
C ILE A 119 -11.20 1.36 -12.54
N TYR A 120 -12.37 1.56 -13.13
CA TYR A 120 -12.84 0.81 -14.32
C TYR A 120 -12.74 1.64 -15.59
N ALA A 121 -12.90 0.97 -16.75
CA ALA A 121 -12.93 1.65 -18.04
C ALA A 121 -14.03 2.72 -18.07
N GLY A 122 -13.64 3.96 -18.44
CA GLY A 122 -14.55 5.12 -18.48
C GLY A 122 -14.55 5.96 -17.20
N ASP A 123 -13.88 5.52 -16.13
CA ASP A 123 -13.63 6.35 -14.95
C ASP A 123 -12.53 7.39 -15.25
N THR A 124 -12.78 8.63 -14.84
CA THR A 124 -11.84 9.76 -14.97
C THR A 124 -10.86 9.87 -13.81
N SER A 125 -11.04 9.05 -12.76
CA SER A 125 -10.21 9.03 -11.57
C SER A 125 -8.79 8.61 -11.91
N GLN A 126 -7.82 9.23 -11.23
CA GLN A 126 -6.41 8.91 -11.42
C GLN A 126 -5.98 7.74 -10.51
N PRO A 127 -5.22 6.77 -11.03
CA PRO A 127 -4.70 5.67 -10.22
C PRO A 127 -3.74 6.19 -9.14
N ALA A 128 -4.05 5.87 -7.88
CA ALA A 128 -3.21 6.14 -6.73
C ALA A 128 -2.54 4.87 -6.19
N PHE A 129 -3.16 3.70 -6.42
CA PHE A 129 -2.63 2.41 -6.03
C PHE A 129 -2.70 1.42 -7.20
N CYS A 130 -1.66 0.58 -7.32
CA CYS A 130 -1.61 -0.51 -8.28
C CYS A 130 -1.39 -1.83 -7.56
N THR A 131 -2.12 -2.86 -7.97
CA THR A 131 -2.00 -4.20 -7.44
C THR A 131 -1.19 -5.08 -8.38
N HIS A 132 -0.26 -5.81 -7.80
CA HIS A 132 0.51 -6.85 -8.46
C HIS A 132 0.29 -8.16 -7.74
N VAL A 133 0.22 -9.25 -8.48
CA VAL A 133 0.12 -10.60 -7.93
C VAL A 133 1.31 -11.44 -8.37
N ARG A 134 1.67 -12.40 -7.54
CA ARG A 134 2.63 -13.46 -7.84
C ARG A 134 2.12 -14.76 -7.27
N PHE A 135 2.08 -15.79 -8.11
CA PHE A 135 1.67 -17.12 -7.70
C PHE A 135 2.87 -18.04 -7.61
N SER A 136 2.89 -18.91 -6.61
CA SER A 136 3.90 -19.96 -6.47
C SER A 136 3.22 -21.27 -6.10
N GLN A 137 3.56 -22.33 -6.83
CA GLN A 137 3.12 -23.69 -6.51
C GLN A 137 4.19 -24.35 -5.65
N PHE A 138 3.75 -25.15 -4.68
CA PHE A 138 4.68 -25.88 -3.83
C PHE A 138 5.22 -27.09 -4.59
N THR A 139 6.42 -26.95 -5.12
CA THR A 139 7.15 -28.01 -5.82
C THR A 139 8.30 -28.53 -4.96
N ASP A 140 8.64 -29.79 -5.16
CA ASP A 140 9.86 -30.37 -4.62
C ASP A 140 11.08 -29.76 -5.32
N ALA A 141 12.08 -29.32 -4.56
CA ALA A 141 13.26 -28.67 -5.11
C ALA A 141 14.17 -29.63 -5.90
N THR A 142 14.09 -30.94 -5.63
CA THR A 142 14.93 -31.96 -6.26
C THR A 142 14.25 -32.60 -7.46
N THR A 143 12.95 -32.88 -7.37
CA THR A 143 12.22 -33.57 -8.45
C THR A 143 11.38 -32.63 -9.33
N GLY A 144 11.16 -31.38 -8.90
CA GLY A 144 10.26 -30.45 -9.57
C GLY A 144 8.78 -30.84 -9.48
N ALA A 145 8.45 -31.98 -8.84
CA ALA A 145 7.09 -32.47 -8.73
C ALA A 145 6.27 -31.59 -7.78
N ARG A 146 5.00 -31.36 -8.12
CA ARG A 146 4.06 -30.62 -7.28
C ARG A 146 3.80 -31.43 -6.01
N ARG A 147 4.21 -30.93 -4.84
CA ARG A 147 3.95 -31.56 -3.53
C ARG A 147 2.49 -31.41 -3.11
N TRP A 148 1.90 -30.25 -3.41
CA TRP A 148 0.48 -29.98 -3.18
C TRP A 148 -0.14 -29.41 -4.45
N PRO A 149 -0.66 -30.27 -5.34
CA PRO A 149 -1.24 -29.81 -6.61
C PRO A 149 -2.48 -28.93 -6.41
N THR A 150 -3.19 -29.12 -5.29
CA THR A 150 -4.43 -28.41 -4.93
C THR A 150 -4.21 -27.13 -4.13
N LEU A 151 -2.96 -26.70 -3.91
CA LEU A 151 -2.64 -25.52 -3.10
C LEU A 151 -1.67 -24.60 -3.83
N ILE A 152 -2.04 -23.32 -3.91
CA ILE A 152 -1.22 -22.25 -4.49
C ILE A 152 -0.99 -21.19 -3.41
N ARG A 153 0.24 -20.69 -3.31
CA ARG A 153 0.54 -19.48 -2.55
C ARG A 153 0.41 -18.29 -3.48
N ALA A 154 -0.42 -17.32 -3.08
CA ALA A 154 -0.59 -16.05 -3.76
C ALA A 154 0.01 -14.92 -2.91
N GLU A 155 0.90 -14.16 -3.52
CA GLU A 155 1.46 -12.94 -2.95
C GLU A 155 0.87 -11.74 -3.67
N ILE A 156 0.26 -10.85 -2.90
CA ILE A 156 -0.40 -9.64 -3.36
C ILE A 156 0.45 -8.47 -2.90
N ARG A 157 0.81 -7.60 -3.83
CA ARG A 157 1.55 -6.38 -3.57
C ARG A 157 0.75 -5.19 -4.03
N VAL A 158 0.47 -4.26 -3.12
CA VAL A 158 -0.16 -2.98 -3.47
C VAL A 158 0.88 -1.88 -3.37
N THR A 159 1.06 -1.11 -4.44
CA THR A 159 2.09 -0.08 -4.56
C THR A 159 1.50 1.29 -4.86
N TRP A 160 2.14 2.35 -4.34
CA TRP A 160 1.75 3.75 -4.58
C TRP A 160 2.99 4.64 -4.66
N GLU A 161 2.85 5.87 -5.18
CA GLU A 161 3.94 6.85 -5.18
C GLU A 161 4.02 7.60 -3.85
N ARG A 162 5.20 7.62 -3.21
CA ARG A 162 5.41 8.28 -1.90
C ARG A 162 5.29 9.80 -1.96
N SER A 163 5.47 10.38 -3.14
CA SER A 163 5.29 11.80 -3.42
C SER A 163 3.82 12.25 -3.36
N GLY A 164 2.87 11.30 -3.40
CA GLY A 164 1.44 11.58 -3.51
C GLY A 164 0.96 11.81 -4.95
N ASN A 165 1.84 11.69 -5.94
CA ASN A 165 1.47 11.74 -7.35
C ASN A 165 0.67 10.49 -7.77
N PRO A 166 -0.14 10.58 -8.83
CA PRO A 166 -0.72 9.42 -9.48
C PRO A 166 0.36 8.44 -9.94
N ILE A 167 0.07 7.15 -9.80
CA ILE A 167 0.95 6.07 -10.22
C ILE A 167 0.47 5.47 -11.54
N ASN A 168 1.39 5.23 -12.48
CA ASN A 168 1.04 4.53 -13.70
C ASN A 168 1.09 3.01 -13.49
N CYS A 169 -0.07 2.34 -13.46
CA CYS A 169 -0.16 0.89 -13.27
C CYS A 169 0.27 0.04 -14.48
N ALA A 170 0.60 0.68 -15.62
CA ALA A 170 1.19 0.00 -16.77
C ALA A 170 2.70 -0.19 -16.66
N VAL A 171 3.36 0.41 -15.65
CA VAL A 171 4.79 0.23 -15.41
C VAL A 171 5.06 -1.19 -14.93
N ALA A 172 6.14 -1.80 -15.43
CA ALA A 172 6.46 -3.17 -15.09
C ALA A 172 6.73 -3.32 -13.58
N PRO A 173 6.29 -4.42 -12.95
CA PRO A 173 6.49 -4.69 -11.53
C PRO A 173 7.94 -4.63 -11.06
N THR A 174 8.91 -4.92 -11.94
CA THR A 174 10.35 -4.87 -11.72
C THR A 174 10.90 -3.44 -11.66
N ASP A 175 10.34 -2.53 -12.46
CA ASP A 175 10.76 -1.13 -12.48
C ASP A 175 10.34 -0.41 -11.20
N VAL A 176 9.17 -0.79 -10.67
CA VAL A 176 8.70 -0.34 -9.36
C VAL A 176 9.65 -0.82 -8.25
N ASP A 177 10.10 -2.08 -8.31
CA ASP A 177 11.04 -2.65 -7.34
C ASP A 177 12.43 -1.99 -7.40
N ALA A 178 12.84 -1.50 -8.58
CA ALA A 178 14.10 -0.80 -8.76
C ALA A 178 14.12 0.60 -8.11
N GLN A 179 12.97 1.14 -7.67
CA GLN A 179 12.83 2.49 -7.12
C GLN A 179 12.18 2.51 -5.72
N PRO A 180 12.80 1.89 -4.70
CA PRO A 180 12.20 1.76 -3.36
C PRO A 180 12.02 3.09 -2.61
N GLU A 181 12.79 4.13 -2.96
CA GLU A 181 12.63 5.47 -2.39
C GLU A 181 11.46 6.25 -2.99
N ARG A 182 11.05 5.91 -4.21
CA ARG A 182 9.94 6.56 -4.90
C ARG A 182 8.60 5.90 -4.55
N PHE A 183 8.59 4.57 -4.48
CA PHE A 183 7.35 3.81 -4.29
C PHE A 183 7.22 3.27 -2.86
N GLY A 184 6.01 3.32 -2.34
CA GLY A 184 5.59 2.57 -1.16
C GLY A 184 4.97 1.25 -1.61
N ALA A 185 5.12 0.21 -0.80
CA ALA A 185 4.51 -1.09 -1.07
C ALA A 185 4.06 -1.77 0.22
N VAL A 186 2.92 -2.44 0.15
CA VAL A 186 2.43 -3.39 1.15
C VAL A 186 2.34 -4.77 0.51
N TYR A 187 2.70 -5.80 1.26
CA TYR A 187 2.66 -7.19 0.82
C TYR A 187 1.73 -7.99 1.72
N VAL A 188 0.81 -8.73 1.10
CA VAL A 188 -0.05 -9.72 1.76
C VAL A 188 0.17 -11.06 1.08
N THR A 189 0.41 -12.10 1.86
CA THR A 189 0.50 -13.47 1.35
C THR A 189 -0.71 -14.25 1.83
N THR A 190 -1.36 -14.96 0.92
CA THR A 190 -2.44 -15.90 1.23
C THR A 190 -2.20 -17.23 0.53
N ALA A 191 -2.78 -18.30 1.07
CA ALA A 191 -2.89 -19.56 0.37
C ALA A 191 -4.29 -19.68 -0.23
N VAL A 192 -4.36 -20.28 -1.41
CA VAL A 192 -5.57 -20.50 -2.19
C VAL A 192 -5.62 -22.00 -2.49
N ARG A 193 -6.74 -22.64 -2.15
CA ARG A 193 -6.93 -24.08 -2.30
C ARG A 193 -8.01 -24.35 -3.33
N ARG A 194 -7.82 -25.40 -4.12
CA ARG A 194 -8.85 -25.96 -5.01
C ARG A 194 -10.13 -26.24 -4.24
N ASN A 195 -11.26 -26.01 -4.88
CA ASN A 195 -12.55 -26.43 -4.36
C ASN A 195 -12.68 -27.97 -4.42
N THR A 196 -13.31 -28.55 -3.40
CA THR A 196 -13.44 -30.01 -3.21
C THR A 196 -14.90 -30.44 -3.12
N SER A 197 -15.83 -29.62 -3.60
CA SER A 197 -17.28 -29.92 -3.52
C SER A 197 -17.77 -30.93 -4.56
N GLU A 198 -16.92 -31.33 -5.52
CA GLU A 198 -17.28 -32.25 -6.61
C GLU A 198 -16.72 -33.69 -6.43
N GLU A 199 -16.07 -33.97 -5.30
CA GLU A 199 -15.68 -35.34 -4.88
C GLU A 199 -16.77 -35.99 -4.02
#